data_AF-A0A1H2L9D4-F1
#
_entry.id   AF-A0A1H2L9D4-F1
#
_cell.length_a   1.000
_cell.length_b   1.000
_cell.length_c   1.000
_cell.angle_alpha   90.00
_cell.angle_beta   90.00
_cell.angle_gamma   90.00
#
_symmetry.space_group_name_H-M   'P 1'
#
loop_
_entity.id
_entity.type
_entity.pdbx_description
1 polymer ?
#
loop_
_entity_poly.entity_id
_entity_poly.type
_entity_poly.pdbx_seq_one_letter_code
_entity_poly.pdbx_strand_id
1 'polypeptide(L)'
;MTAGNAQEEHCVVGQLQLSVRVTSADVGLGRPVTRFEWQVESTDPDLPGTMSKDHLYELADRQLTGREGLRLLARALISAGEDFHEAGHGDLRYPFWLAAIAHRHLTDLTVVAWTGVSPTEIITVGIPTDRFMLAVDLTREILRASTQMQGPGLHGPETLSVLQDFAARADRDVAVPDPGDPNGPPLYEGPAGEAHHHLAPGSYDAHLRHHPDHELTVFVAEAPMTDGLMAAAYRPVDADQRPSTSPADPPSASPGNARHPNPPGQPGGWTPRPPTPPHGPDHTDPPAPGL
;
A
#
# COMPACT_ATOMS: atom_id res chain seq x y z
N MET A 1 23.40 21.35 0.70
CA MET A 1 23.37 20.04 0.03
C MET A 1 23.18 18.99 1.10
N THR A 2 21.94 18.69 1.44
CA THR A 2 21.58 17.59 2.34
C THR A 2 21.51 16.33 1.50
N ALA A 3 22.35 15.34 1.80
CA ALA A 3 22.24 14.00 1.24
C ALA A 3 20.88 13.44 1.69
N GLY A 4 19.89 13.47 0.80
CA GLY A 4 18.63 12.79 1.04
C GLY A 4 18.92 11.30 1.11
N ASN A 5 18.50 10.65 2.20
CA ASN A 5 18.57 9.20 2.33
C ASN A 5 17.99 8.57 1.06
N ALA A 6 18.82 7.87 0.29
CA ALA A 6 18.35 7.11 -0.86
C ALA A 6 17.37 6.06 -0.32
N GLN A 7 16.10 6.20 -0.68
CA GLN A 7 15.07 5.24 -0.29
C GLN A 7 15.18 4.05 -1.25
N GLU A 8 15.67 2.93 -0.73
CA GLU A 8 15.72 1.66 -1.42
C GLU A 8 14.52 0.82 -1.02
N GLU A 9 13.83 0.27 -2.00
CA GLU A 9 12.65 -0.57 -1.84
C GLU A 9 12.91 -1.92 -2.51
N HIS A 10 12.53 -2.99 -1.83
CA HIS A 10 12.72 -4.36 -2.29
C HIS A 10 11.37 -5.06 -2.38
N CYS A 11 11.24 -5.97 -3.34
CA CYS A 11 10.05 -6.77 -3.55
C CYS A 11 10.46 -8.16 -4.07
N VAL A 12 9.78 -9.21 -3.61
CA VAL A 12 10.01 -10.59 -4.07
C VAL A 12 8.80 -11.07 -4.85
N VAL A 13 9.03 -11.57 -6.07
CA VAL A 13 8.02 -12.08 -6.99
C VAL A 13 8.43 -13.48 -7.43
N GLY A 14 7.92 -14.52 -6.77
CA GLY A 14 8.36 -15.89 -7.01
C GLY A 14 9.87 -16.04 -6.81
N GLN A 15 10.59 -16.42 -7.88
CA GLN A 15 12.05 -16.52 -7.89
C GLN A 15 12.76 -15.21 -8.30
N LEU A 16 12.03 -14.10 -8.46
CA LEU A 16 12.62 -12.78 -8.74
C LEU A 16 12.75 -11.94 -7.49
N GLN A 17 13.92 -11.37 -7.28
CA GLN A 17 14.17 -10.30 -6.33
C GLN A 17 14.31 -9.00 -7.10
N LEU A 18 13.43 -8.05 -6.79
CA LEU A 18 13.39 -6.72 -7.40
C LEU A 18 13.87 -5.72 -6.36
N SER A 19 14.79 -4.84 -6.73
CA SER A 19 15.18 -3.70 -5.92
C SER A 19 15.17 -2.42 -6.74
N VAL A 20 14.68 -1.35 -6.12
CA VAL A 20 14.66 -0.02 -6.72
C VAL A 20 15.17 1.00 -5.70
N ARG A 21 16.16 1.77 -6.12
CA ARG A 21 16.73 2.88 -5.34
C ARG A 21 16.41 4.21 -6.01
N VAL A 22 15.85 5.13 -5.24
CA VAL A 22 15.62 6.51 -5.69
C VAL A 22 16.91 7.33 -5.54
N THR A 23 17.44 7.89 -6.64
CA THR A 23 18.72 8.60 -6.63
C THR A 23 18.63 10.12 -6.78
N SER A 24 17.42 10.70 -6.76
CA SER A 24 17.10 12.15 -6.77
C SER A 24 17.43 12.90 -8.08
N ALA A 25 17.12 14.20 -8.21
CA ALA A 25 15.81 14.88 -8.26
C ALA A 25 16.05 16.30 -8.83
N ASP A 26 15.21 16.72 -9.76
CA ASP A 26 15.18 18.04 -10.42
C ASP A 26 16.28 18.32 -11.46
N VAL A 27 15.90 18.28 -12.74
CA VAL A 27 16.80 18.52 -13.89
C VAL A 27 16.74 20.00 -14.31
N GLY A 28 16.16 20.89 -13.49
CA GLY A 28 16.13 22.33 -13.77
C GLY A 28 15.21 22.73 -14.93
N LEU A 29 14.30 21.85 -15.35
CA LEU A 29 13.33 22.09 -16.43
C LEU A 29 11.94 22.51 -15.91
N GLY A 30 11.83 22.88 -14.63
CA GLY A 30 10.55 23.29 -14.02
C GLY A 30 9.59 22.12 -13.71
N ARG A 31 10.03 20.87 -13.86
CA ARG A 31 9.33 19.67 -13.38
C ARG A 31 10.31 18.70 -12.71
N PRO A 32 9.96 18.11 -11.56
CA PRO A 32 10.84 17.16 -10.88
C PRO A 32 10.95 15.87 -11.71
N VAL A 33 12.14 15.58 -12.22
CA VAL A 33 12.43 14.26 -12.80
C VAL A 33 12.89 13.35 -11.67
N THR A 34 12.24 12.19 -11.53
CA THR A 34 12.70 11.14 -10.61
C THR A 34 13.48 10.11 -11.41
N ARG A 35 14.72 9.84 -10.98
CA ARG A 35 15.57 8.78 -11.52
C ARG A 35 15.59 7.62 -10.56
N PHE A 36 15.42 6.43 -11.11
CA PHE A 36 15.51 5.17 -10.38
C PHE A 36 16.69 4.35 -10.90
N GLU A 37 17.48 3.85 -9.97
CA GLU A 37 18.34 2.70 -10.21
C GLU A 37 17.56 1.45 -9.81
N TRP A 38 17.66 0.41 -10.63
CA TRP A 38 16.97 -0.84 -10.35
C TRP A 38 17.88 -2.03 -10.58
N GLN A 39 17.61 -3.10 -9.85
CA GLN A 39 18.23 -4.40 -10.02
C GLN A 39 17.16 -5.49 -9.93
N VAL A 40 17.35 -6.52 -10.76
CA VAL A 40 16.56 -7.74 -10.77
C VAL A 40 17.52 -8.91 -10.68
N GLU A 41 17.25 -9.81 -9.76
CA GLU A 41 17.99 -11.05 -9.56
C GLU A 41 17.04 -12.24 -9.61
N SER A 42 17.46 -13.29 -10.31
CA SER A 42 16.76 -14.58 -10.33
C SER A 42 17.44 -15.54 -9.34
N THR A 43 16.64 -16.12 -8.44
CA THR A 43 17.05 -17.23 -7.57
C THR A 43 16.74 -18.60 -8.18
N ASP A 44 16.18 -18.64 -9.40
CA ASP A 44 15.88 -19.88 -10.10
C ASP A 44 17.19 -20.53 -10.60
N PRO A 45 17.51 -21.77 -10.20
CA PRO A 45 18.73 -22.45 -10.65
C PRO A 45 18.74 -22.75 -12.15
N ASP A 46 17.58 -22.83 -12.79
CA ASP A 46 17.45 -23.11 -14.23
C ASP A 46 17.55 -21.83 -15.08
N LEU A 47 17.27 -20.67 -14.48
CA LEU A 47 17.34 -19.35 -15.13
C LEU A 47 18.12 -18.32 -14.28
N PRO A 48 19.39 -18.59 -13.92
CA PRO A 48 20.15 -17.71 -13.05
C PRO A 48 20.56 -16.42 -13.78
N GLY A 49 20.49 -15.29 -13.08
CA GLY A 49 20.95 -14.04 -13.64
C GLY A 49 20.71 -12.84 -12.73
N THR A 50 21.51 -11.80 -12.94
CA THR A 50 21.35 -10.51 -12.30
C THR A 50 21.44 -9.44 -13.38
N MET A 51 20.55 -8.46 -13.33
CA MET A 51 20.55 -7.32 -14.23
C MET A 51 20.28 -6.05 -13.44
N SER A 52 21.10 -5.03 -13.63
CA SER A 52 20.89 -3.70 -13.07
C SER A 52 20.95 -2.63 -14.16
N LYS A 53 20.17 -1.56 -13.99
CA LYS A 53 20.14 -0.40 -14.87
C LYS A 53 19.77 0.85 -14.10
N ASP A 54 20.32 1.98 -14.55
CA ASP A 54 20.18 3.25 -13.84
C ASP A 54 19.15 4.21 -14.47
N HIS A 55 18.31 3.73 -15.39
CA HIS A 55 17.61 4.62 -16.32
C HIS A 55 16.10 4.38 -16.41
N LEU A 56 15.47 3.97 -15.31
CA LEU A 56 14.03 4.05 -15.26
C LEU A 56 13.64 5.48 -14.90
N TYR A 57 13.01 6.17 -15.84
CA TYR A 57 12.61 7.57 -15.74
C TYR A 57 11.10 7.67 -15.81
N GLU A 58 10.54 8.57 -15.01
CA GLU A 58 9.16 8.98 -15.12
C GLU A 58 9.06 10.49 -14.87
N LEU A 59 8.30 11.17 -15.72
CA LEU A 59 8.01 12.59 -15.59
C LEU A 59 6.71 12.74 -14.81
N ALA A 60 6.81 13.20 -13.58
CA ALA A 60 5.65 13.44 -12.73
C ALA A 60 5.68 14.86 -12.18
N ASP A 61 4.50 15.39 -11.84
CA ASP A 61 4.38 16.70 -11.19
C ASP A 61 4.85 16.67 -9.72
N ARG A 62 5.25 15.49 -9.23
CA ARG A 62 5.80 15.26 -7.89
C ARG A 62 6.96 14.29 -7.93
N GLN A 63 7.78 14.29 -6.87
CA GLN A 63 8.76 13.24 -6.67
C GLN A 63 8.07 11.89 -6.48
N LEU A 64 8.62 10.88 -7.13
CA LEU A 64 8.14 9.52 -7.03
C LEU A 64 8.91 8.74 -5.95
N THR A 65 8.20 7.84 -5.29
CA THR A 65 8.70 6.97 -4.22
C THR A 65 9.35 5.72 -4.79
N GLY A 66 10.19 5.02 -4.01
CA GLY A 66 10.79 3.76 -4.44
C GLY A 66 9.75 2.69 -4.80
N ARG A 67 8.59 2.71 -4.15
CA ARG A 67 7.46 1.83 -4.44
C ARG A 67 6.80 2.14 -5.79
N GLU A 68 6.78 3.39 -6.21
CA GLU A 68 6.38 3.75 -7.58
C GLU A 68 7.43 3.32 -8.60
N GLY A 69 8.70 3.38 -8.22
CA GLY A 69 9.79 2.75 -8.97
C GLY A 69 9.60 1.24 -9.16
N LEU A 70 9.21 0.50 -8.11
CA LEU A 70 8.87 -0.92 -8.20
C LEU A 70 7.71 -1.20 -9.16
N ARG A 71 6.67 -0.36 -9.13
CA ARG A 71 5.54 -0.45 -10.07
C ARG A 71 6.00 -0.31 -11.51
N LEU A 72 6.85 0.67 -11.79
CA LEU A 72 7.38 0.90 -13.13
C LEU A 72 8.32 -0.22 -13.57
N LEU A 73 9.17 -0.73 -12.68
CA LEU A 73 10.02 -1.88 -12.95
C LEU A 73 9.18 -3.12 -13.29
N ALA A 74 8.14 -3.40 -12.49
CA ALA A 74 7.25 -4.52 -12.75
C ALA A 74 6.54 -4.40 -14.11
N ARG A 75 6.10 -3.19 -14.51
CA ARG A 75 5.57 -2.95 -15.88
C ARG A 75 6.59 -3.27 -16.97
N ALA A 76 7.85 -2.87 -16.79
CA ALA A 76 8.90 -3.19 -17.76
C ALA A 76 9.16 -4.70 -17.86
N LEU A 77 9.06 -5.43 -16.74
CA LEU A 77 9.19 -6.89 -16.72
C LEU A 77 7.98 -7.60 -17.31
N ILE A 78 6.76 -7.06 -17.14
CA ILE A 78 5.56 -7.57 -17.83
C ILE A 78 5.77 -7.53 -19.34
N SER A 79 6.17 -6.38 -19.88
CA SER A 79 6.47 -6.28 -21.31
C SER A 79 7.58 -7.26 -21.75
N ALA A 80 8.61 -7.47 -20.92
CA ALA A 80 9.64 -8.46 -21.23
C ALA A 80 9.10 -9.91 -21.27
N GLY A 81 8.16 -10.25 -20.38
CA GLY A 81 7.52 -11.57 -20.36
C GLY A 81 6.47 -11.77 -21.45
N GLU A 82 5.79 -10.71 -21.87
CA GLU A 82 4.90 -10.70 -23.05
C GLU A 82 5.71 -10.84 -24.33
N ASP A 83 6.79 -10.06 -24.49
CA ASP A 83 7.74 -10.18 -25.61
C ASP A 83 8.25 -11.62 -25.75
N PHE A 84 8.54 -12.31 -24.63
CA PHE A 84 8.96 -13.71 -24.64
C PHE A 84 7.88 -14.66 -25.17
N HIS A 85 6.61 -14.41 -24.84
CA HIS A 85 5.49 -15.23 -25.30
C HIS A 85 5.26 -15.10 -26.80
N GLU A 86 5.36 -13.88 -27.31
CA GLU A 86 5.10 -13.54 -28.71
C GLU A 86 6.30 -13.83 -29.62
N ALA A 87 7.51 -13.52 -29.15
CA ALA A 87 8.74 -13.63 -29.91
C ALA A 87 9.28 -15.05 -29.86
N GLY A 88 8.59 -15.97 -30.53
CA GLY A 88 8.91 -17.39 -30.59
C GLY A 88 10.41 -17.73 -30.56
N HIS A 89 11.29 -16.97 -31.25
CA HIS A 89 12.77 -16.94 -31.05
C HIS A 89 13.37 -15.57 -31.50
N GLY A 90 12.68 -14.44 -31.30
CA GLY A 90 13.08 -13.12 -31.83
C GLY A 90 14.09 -12.33 -30.98
N ASP A 91 14.50 -11.15 -31.47
CA ASP A 91 15.37 -10.19 -30.76
C ASP A 91 14.68 -9.67 -29.49
N LEU A 92 14.90 -10.34 -28.37
CA LEU A 92 14.36 -9.93 -27.08
C LEU A 92 15.06 -8.65 -26.62
N ARG A 93 14.27 -7.67 -26.17
CA ARG A 93 14.78 -6.41 -25.58
C ARG A 93 15.60 -6.64 -24.30
N TYR A 94 15.31 -7.74 -23.61
CA TYR A 94 15.94 -8.16 -22.38
C TYR A 94 16.63 -9.52 -22.55
N PRO A 95 17.62 -9.85 -21.71
CA PRO A 95 18.24 -11.17 -21.73
C PRO A 95 17.20 -12.28 -21.61
N PHE A 96 17.42 -13.39 -22.32
CA PHE A 96 16.50 -14.53 -22.36
C PHE A 96 16.06 -14.99 -20.97
N TRP A 97 16.99 -15.12 -20.02
CA TRP A 97 16.68 -15.58 -18.66
C TRP A 97 15.65 -14.66 -17.99
N LEU A 98 15.78 -13.34 -18.16
CA LEU A 98 14.91 -12.34 -17.54
C LEU A 98 13.53 -12.33 -18.19
N ALA A 99 13.48 -12.42 -19.51
CA ALA A 99 12.23 -12.48 -20.26
C ALA A 99 11.45 -13.77 -19.94
N ALA A 100 12.14 -14.92 -19.90
CA ALA A 100 11.56 -16.21 -19.58
C ALA A 100 11.02 -16.29 -18.14
N ILE A 101 11.81 -15.83 -17.15
CA ILE A 101 11.36 -15.82 -15.75
C ILE A 101 10.25 -14.77 -15.51
N ALA A 102 10.32 -13.61 -16.17
CA ALA A 102 9.24 -12.62 -16.10
C ALA A 102 7.95 -13.17 -16.72
N HIS A 103 8.02 -13.92 -17.83
CA HIS A 103 6.88 -14.62 -18.41
C HIS A 103 6.23 -15.59 -17.41
N ARG A 104 7.05 -16.37 -16.69
CA ARG A 104 6.58 -17.30 -15.65
C ARG A 104 5.85 -16.59 -14.49
N HIS A 105 6.21 -15.34 -14.20
CA HIS A 105 5.66 -14.56 -13.08
C HIS A 105 4.81 -13.35 -13.51
N LEU A 106 4.25 -13.34 -14.73
CA LEU A 106 3.45 -12.20 -15.24
C LEU A 106 2.33 -11.79 -14.29
N THR A 107 1.71 -12.75 -13.62
CA THR A 107 0.61 -12.50 -12.68
C THR A 107 1.07 -11.72 -11.46
N ASP A 108 2.10 -12.21 -10.79
CA ASP A 108 2.65 -11.59 -9.59
C ASP A 108 3.25 -10.22 -9.93
N LEU A 109 3.90 -10.10 -11.09
CA LEU A 109 4.39 -8.83 -11.62
C LEU A 109 3.25 -7.85 -11.90
N THR A 110 2.10 -8.32 -12.38
CA THR A 110 0.91 -7.48 -12.59
C THR A 110 0.43 -6.92 -11.25
N VAL A 111 0.34 -7.74 -10.21
CA VAL A 111 -0.01 -7.27 -8.86
C VAL A 111 0.96 -6.19 -8.38
N VAL A 112 2.27 -6.38 -8.55
CA VAL A 112 3.29 -5.39 -8.19
C VAL A 112 3.19 -4.13 -9.06
N ALA A 113 2.95 -4.24 -10.35
CA ALA A 113 2.81 -3.10 -11.27
C ALA A 113 1.65 -2.16 -10.86
N TRP A 114 0.56 -2.73 -10.36
CA TRP A 114 -0.60 -1.97 -9.92
C TRP A 114 -0.47 -1.46 -8.49
N THR A 115 0.05 -2.26 -7.56
CA THR A 115 0.00 -1.95 -6.13
C THR A 115 1.35 -1.54 -5.53
N GLY A 116 2.45 -1.89 -6.19
CA GLY A 116 3.81 -1.76 -5.64
C GLY A 116 4.11 -2.74 -4.51
N VAL A 117 3.31 -3.80 -4.36
CA VAL A 117 3.37 -4.81 -3.29
C VAL A 117 3.28 -6.19 -3.94
N SER A 118 4.08 -7.17 -3.49
CA SER A 118 3.99 -8.54 -4.01
C SER A 118 2.82 -9.32 -3.40
N PRO A 119 2.33 -10.39 -4.06
CA PRO A 119 1.35 -11.30 -3.47
C PRO A 119 1.76 -11.85 -2.09
N THR A 120 3.05 -12.07 -1.85
CA THR A 120 3.57 -12.53 -0.55
C THR A 120 3.48 -11.43 0.52
N GLU A 121 3.79 -10.18 0.17
CA GLU A 121 3.65 -9.03 1.07
C GLU A 121 2.18 -8.77 1.43
N ILE A 122 1.24 -9.01 0.51
CA ILE A 122 -0.21 -8.93 0.77
C ILE A 122 -0.62 -9.85 1.94
N ILE A 123 -0.08 -11.06 1.99
CA ILE A 123 -0.42 -12.05 3.03
C ILE A 123 0.21 -11.71 4.40
N THR A 124 1.41 -11.13 4.37
CA THR A 124 2.29 -11.02 5.57
C THR A 124 2.19 -9.68 6.28
N VAL A 125 2.07 -8.57 5.55
CA VAL A 125 2.12 -7.21 6.11
C VAL A 125 0.79 -6.47 5.98
N GLY A 126 -0.17 -7.05 5.25
CA GLY A 126 -1.42 -6.39 4.86
C GLY A 126 -1.17 -5.21 3.91
N ILE A 127 -2.16 -4.89 3.10
CA ILE A 127 -2.04 -3.81 2.12
C ILE A 127 -2.35 -2.48 2.83
N PRO A 128 -1.50 -1.44 2.68
CA PRO A 128 -1.86 -0.09 3.10
C PRO A 128 -3.25 0.32 2.58
N THR A 129 -4.05 0.99 3.40
CA THR A 129 -5.45 1.32 3.11
C THR A 129 -5.62 2.05 1.77
N ASP A 130 -4.67 2.94 1.42
CA ASP A 130 -4.66 3.70 0.17
C ASP A 130 -4.55 2.83 -1.10
N ARG A 131 -4.10 1.56 -0.96
CA ARG A 131 -3.91 0.63 -2.08
C ARG A 131 -4.78 -0.62 -2.00
N PHE A 132 -5.45 -0.83 -0.87
CA PHE A 132 -6.25 -2.02 -0.62
C PHE A 132 -7.38 -2.18 -1.65
N MET A 133 -8.16 -1.13 -1.91
CA MET A 133 -9.28 -1.19 -2.86
C MET A 133 -8.82 -1.53 -4.28
N LEU A 134 -7.70 -0.95 -4.73
CA LEU A 134 -7.12 -1.28 -6.04
C LEU A 134 -6.69 -2.74 -6.11
N ALA A 135 -6.08 -3.26 -5.05
CA ALA A 135 -5.68 -4.66 -4.99
C ALA A 135 -6.88 -5.62 -5.01
N VAL A 136 -7.97 -5.29 -4.31
CA VAL A 136 -9.21 -6.08 -4.32
C VAL A 136 -9.87 -6.05 -5.70
N ASP A 137 -9.96 -4.88 -6.34
CA ASP A 137 -10.50 -4.74 -7.70
C ASP A 137 -9.74 -5.62 -8.70
N LEU A 138 -8.41 -5.45 -8.72
CA LEU A 138 -7.52 -6.20 -9.60
C LEU A 138 -7.61 -7.70 -9.35
N THR A 139 -7.63 -8.11 -8.08
CA THR A 139 -7.72 -9.54 -7.73
C THR A 139 -9.03 -10.15 -8.23
N ARG A 140 -10.16 -9.46 -8.01
CA ARG A 140 -11.47 -9.92 -8.48
C ARG A 140 -11.50 -10.00 -10.01
N GLU A 141 -10.89 -9.05 -10.70
CA GLU A 141 -10.82 -9.06 -12.16
C GLU A 141 -9.91 -10.16 -12.71
N ILE A 142 -8.73 -10.39 -12.12
CA ILE A 142 -7.85 -11.52 -12.48
C ILE A 142 -8.58 -12.85 -12.28
N LEU A 143 -9.26 -13.03 -11.14
CA LEU A 143 -10.02 -14.24 -10.86
C LEU A 143 -11.16 -14.40 -11.87
N ARG A 144 -11.92 -13.34 -12.18
CA ARG A 144 -12.97 -13.38 -13.20
C ARG A 144 -12.41 -13.78 -14.57
N ALA A 145 -11.36 -13.12 -15.04
CA ALA A 145 -10.72 -13.43 -16.32
C ALA A 145 -10.21 -14.89 -16.36
N SER A 146 -9.62 -15.38 -15.26
CA SER A 146 -9.15 -16.75 -15.15
C SER A 146 -10.26 -17.80 -15.31
N THR A 147 -11.47 -17.52 -14.81
CA THR A 147 -12.62 -18.42 -14.97
C THR A 147 -13.21 -18.42 -16.39
N GLN A 148 -12.99 -17.36 -17.17
CA GLN A 148 -13.49 -17.22 -18.55
C GLN A 148 -12.53 -17.82 -19.58
N MET A 149 -11.23 -17.92 -19.28
CA MET A 149 -10.23 -18.48 -20.18
C MET A 149 -10.22 -20.01 -20.13
N GLN A 150 -10.69 -20.66 -21.21
CA GLN A 150 -10.50 -22.11 -21.44
C GLN A 150 -9.12 -22.36 -22.05
N GLY A 151 -8.12 -22.63 -21.21
CA GLY A 151 -6.76 -22.97 -21.65
C GLY A 151 -5.83 -23.24 -20.45
N PRO A 152 -4.58 -23.69 -20.66
CA PRO A 152 -3.59 -23.71 -19.59
C PRO A 152 -3.50 -22.29 -19.03
N GLY A 153 -3.99 -22.10 -17.80
CA GLY A 153 -4.25 -20.79 -17.24
C GLY A 153 -3.00 -19.92 -17.28
N LEU A 154 -3.18 -18.64 -17.59
CA LEU A 154 -2.14 -17.59 -17.50
C LEU A 154 -1.50 -17.47 -16.10
N HIS A 155 -2.05 -18.17 -15.12
CA HIS A 155 -1.71 -18.05 -13.71
C HIS A 155 -1.34 -19.44 -13.16
N GLY A 156 -0.21 -19.51 -12.42
CA GLY A 156 0.17 -20.71 -11.69
C GLY A 156 -0.81 -21.02 -10.54
N PRO A 157 -0.93 -22.30 -10.12
CA PRO A 157 -1.89 -22.71 -9.09
C PRO A 157 -1.63 -22.06 -7.73
N GLU A 158 -0.36 -21.77 -7.42
CA GLU A 158 0.06 -21.12 -6.17
C GLU A 158 -0.45 -19.67 -6.11
N THR A 159 -0.21 -18.88 -7.17
CA THR A 159 -0.71 -17.50 -7.27
C THR A 159 -2.24 -17.45 -7.23
N LEU A 160 -2.93 -18.35 -7.94
CA LEU A 160 -4.40 -18.40 -7.91
C LEU A 160 -4.92 -18.66 -6.50
N SER A 161 -4.31 -19.58 -5.76
CA SER A 161 -4.68 -19.84 -4.36
C SER A 161 -4.51 -18.60 -3.49
N VAL A 162 -3.40 -17.87 -3.64
CA VAL A 162 -3.14 -16.62 -2.90
C VAL A 162 -4.18 -15.54 -3.22
N LEU A 163 -4.51 -15.37 -4.49
CA LEU A 163 -5.50 -14.40 -4.95
C LEU A 163 -6.92 -14.77 -4.46
N GLN A 164 -7.28 -16.05 -4.49
CA GLN A 164 -8.54 -16.55 -3.94
C GLN A 164 -8.65 -16.29 -2.44
N ASP A 165 -7.60 -16.60 -1.69
CA ASP A 165 -7.54 -16.35 -0.24
C ASP A 165 -7.65 -14.86 0.07
N PHE A 166 -7.00 -14.00 -0.71
CA PHE A 166 -7.09 -12.56 -0.55
C PHE A 166 -8.50 -12.03 -0.84
N ALA A 167 -9.10 -12.43 -1.96
CA ALA A 167 -10.47 -12.05 -2.31
C ALA A 167 -11.49 -12.52 -1.26
N ALA A 168 -11.35 -13.76 -0.77
CA ALA A 168 -12.22 -14.31 0.26
C ALA A 168 -12.07 -13.58 1.61
N ARG A 169 -10.88 -13.07 1.94
CA ARG A 169 -10.66 -12.23 3.13
C ARG A 169 -11.30 -10.85 2.99
N ALA A 170 -11.23 -10.28 1.79
CA ALA A 170 -11.84 -8.99 1.48
C ALA A 170 -13.38 -9.07 1.39
N ASP A 171 -13.95 -10.26 1.25
CA ASP A 171 -15.39 -10.50 1.05
C ASP A 171 -16.02 -11.36 2.16
N ARG A 172 -15.53 -11.21 3.40
CA ARG A 172 -16.08 -11.93 4.56
C ARG A 172 -17.48 -11.41 4.92
N ASP A 173 -18.24 -12.25 5.61
CA ASP A 173 -19.49 -11.83 6.24
C ASP A 173 -19.22 -10.88 7.42
N VAL A 174 -19.78 -9.68 7.31
CA VAL A 174 -19.59 -8.57 8.24
C VAL A 174 -20.92 -8.04 8.76
N ALA A 175 -20.87 -7.38 9.91
CA ALA A 175 -21.95 -6.54 10.40
C ALA A 175 -21.39 -5.13 10.66
N VAL A 176 -22.12 -4.12 10.19
CA VAL A 176 -21.81 -2.70 10.36
C VAL A 176 -22.85 -2.11 11.32
N PRO A 177 -22.51 -1.88 12.60
CA PRO A 177 -23.44 -1.29 13.57
C PRO A 177 -23.78 0.16 13.22
N ASP A 178 -24.95 0.62 13.66
CA ASP A 178 -25.31 2.04 13.58
C ASP A 178 -24.58 2.80 14.71
N PRO A 179 -23.72 3.80 14.40
CA PRO A 179 -23.05 4.57 15.44
C PRO A 179 -24.03 5.38 16.32
N GLY A 180 -25.23 5.69 15.83
CA GLY A 180 -26.29 6.36 16.58
C GLY A 180 -27.12 5.44 17.47
N ASP A 181 -27.18 4.15 17.16
CA ASP A 181 -27.81 3.12 17.98
C ASP A 181 -27.05 1.77 17.87
N PRO A 182 -25.92 1.61 18.59
CA PRO A 182 -25.08 0.41 18.48
C PRO A 182 -25.76 -0.87 18.95
N ASN A 183 -26.85 -0.76 19.72
CA ASN A 183 -27.63 -1.90 20.21
C ASN A 183 -28.88 -2.16 19.33
N GLY A 184 -29.14 -1.30 18.35
CA GLY A 184 -30.21 -1.43 17.39
C GLY A 184 -29.85 -2.35 16.21
N PRO A 185 -30.73 -2.46 15.20
CA PRO A 185 -30.42 -3.16 13.97
C PRO A 185 -29.17 -2.55 13.28
N PRO A 186 -28.27 -3.38 12.72
CA PRO A 186 -27.09 -2.87 12.02
C PRO A 186 -27.49 -2.13 10.74
N LEU A 187 -26.64 -1.19 10.30
CA LEU A 187 -26.76 -0.52 9.00
C LEU A 187 -26.64 -1.52 7.85
N TYR A 188 -25.83 -2.57 8.03
CA TYR A 188 -25.64 -3.65 7.07
C TYR A 188 -25.20 -4.95 7.75
N GLU A 189 -25.66 -6.08 7.21
CA GLU A 189 -25.24 -7.43 7.61
C GLU A 189 -25.20 -8.33 6.37
N GLY A 190 -24.04 -8.92 6.06
CA GLY A 190 -23.84 -9.76 4.87
C GLY A 190 -22.39 -9.77 4.35
N PRO A 191 -22.15 -10.28 3.13
CA PRO A 191 -20.83 -10.29 2.51
C PRO A 191 -20.31 -8.87 2.28
N ALA A 192 -19.08 -8.58 2.72
CA ALA A 192 -18.53 -7.23 2.64
C ALA A 192 -18.51 -6.64 1.22
N GLY A 193 -18.36 -7.47 0.19
CA GLY A 193 -18.42 -7.10 -1.22
C GLY A 193 -19.75 -6.51 -1.67
N GLU A 194 -20.86 -6.90 -1.02
CA GLU A 194 -22.21 -6.44 -1.36
C GLU A 194 -22.63 -5.18 -0.57
N ALA A 195 -21.85 -4.76 0.41
CA ALA A 195 -22.20 -3.63 1.28
C ALA A 195 -22.41 -2.31 0.50
N HIS A 196 -21.77 -2.14 -0.65
CA HIS A 196 -21.92 -0.97 -1.53
C HIS A 196 -23.35 -0.78 -2.09
N HIS A 197 -24.19 -1.82 -2.05
CA HIS A 197 -25.60 -1.70 -2.42
C HIS A 197 -26.46 -1.02 -1.34
N HIS A 198 -25.97 -0.97 -0.10
CA HIS A 198 -26.72 -0.51 1.07
C HIS A 198 -26.09 0.70 1.75
N LEU A 199 -24.77 0.82 1.68
CA LEU A 199 -23.99 1.86 2.32
C LEU A 199 -23.54 2.90 1.29
N ALA A 200 -23.46 4.15 1.73
CA ALA A 200 -22.84 5.21 0.96
C ALA A 200 -21.30 5.03 0.89
N PRO A 201 -20.60 5.73 -0.02
CA PRO A 201 -19.14 5.73 0.00
C PRO A 201 -18.58 6.23 1.34
N GLY A 202 -17.62 5.50 1.90
CA GLY A 202 -17.04 5.81 3.21
C GLY A 202 -16.33 4.62 3.87
N SER A 203 -15.77 4.89 5.05
CA SER A 203 -15.22 3.87 5.96
C SER A 203 -16.19 3.62 7.09
N TYR A 204 -16.43 2.35 7.40
CA TYR A 204 -17.35 1.92 8.44
C TYR A 204 -16.66 0.96 9.40
N ASP A 205 -16.75 1.24 10.70
CA ASP A 205 -16.38 0.27 11.73
C ASP A 205 -17.32 -0.94 11.63
N ALA A 206 -16.74 -2.13 11.70
CA ALA A 206 -17.45 -3.37 11.49
C ALA A 206 -16.83 -4.49 12.31
N HIS A 207 -17.52 -5.61 12.39
CA HIS A 207 -16.97 -6.84 12.93
C HIS A 207 -17.40 -8.03 12.08
N LEU A 208 -16.73 -9.17 12.28
CA LEU A 208 -17.20 -10.41 11.65
C LEU A 208 -18.59 -10.73 12.18
N ARG A 209 -19.50 -11.07 11.27
CA ARG A 209 -20.91 -11.33 11.59
C ARG A 209 -21.10 -12.32 12.73
N HIS A 210 -20.32 -13.40 12.73
CA HIS A 210 -20.42 -14.49 13.70
C HIS A 210 -19.40 -14.40 14.84
N HIS A 211 -18.52 -13.38 14.82
CA HIS A 211 -17.45 -13.18 15.78
C HIS A 211 -17.29 -11.68 16.08
N PRO A 212 -18.13 -11.09 16.94
CA PRO A 212 -18.14 -9.65 17.19
C PRO A 212 -16.84 -9.11 17.79
N ASP A 213 -16.05 -9.95 18.46
CA ASP A 213 -14.72 -9.58 18.98
C ASP A 213 -13.66 -9.41 17.87
N HIS A 214 -13.98 -9.78 16.62
CA HIS A 214 -13.08 -9.60 15.48
C HIS A 214 -13.46 -8.33 14.72
N GLU A 215 -12.91 -7.21 15.19
CA GLU A 215 -13.05 -5.89 14.57
C GLU A 215 -12.35 -5.82 13.20
N LEU A 216 -12.98 -5.05 12.30
CA LEU A 216 -12.53 -4.78 10.95
C LEU A 216 -13.16 -3.48 10.46
N THR A 217 -12.74 -3.00 9.30
CA THR A 217 -13.31 -1.84 8.64
C THR A 217 -13.92 -2.28 7.31
N VAL A 218 -15.15 -1.89 7.04
CA VAL A 218 -15.73 -2.01 5.69
C VAL A 218 -15.48 -0.71 4.96
N PHE A 219 -14.85 -0.78 3.80
CA PHE A 219 -14.59 0.37 2.96
C PHE A 219 -15.48 0.30 1.72
N VAL A 220 -16.23 1.37 1.46
CA VAL A 220 -17.09 1.52 0.28
C VAL A 220 -16.55 2.68 -0.54
N ALA A 221 -16.14 2.42 -1.77
CA ALA A 221 -15.57 3.43 -2.66
C ALA A 221 -15.77 3.07 -4.13
N GLU A 222 -15.47 4.02 -5.00
CA GLU A 222 -15.41 3.74 -6.43
C GLU A 222 -14.30 2.74 -6.75
N ALA A 223 -14.64 1.76 -7.58
CA ALA A 223 -13.76 0.76 -8.11
C ALA A 223 -12.69 1.43 -8.99
N PRO A 224 -11.39 1.34 -8.64
CA PRO A 224 -10.34 2.04 -9.38
C PRO A 224 -10.16 1.58 -10.84
N MET A 225 -10.65 0.38 -11.21
CA MET A 225 -10.47 -0.22 -12.52
C MET A 225 -11.78 -0.53 -13.25
N THR A 226 -12.82 -0.98 -12.52
CA THR A 226 -14.01 -1.56 -13.15
C THR A 226 -15.20 -0.61 -13.30
N ASP A 227 -15.04 0.66 -12.92
CA ASP A 227 -16.08 1.71 -12.87
C ASP A 227 -17.30 1.32 -12.00
N GLY A 228 -17.70 2.20 -11.09
CA GLY A 228 -18.85 1.98 -10.19
C GLY A 228 -18.43 1.74 -8.73
N LEU A 229 -19.41 1.57 -7.84
CA LEU A 229 -19.13 1.39 -6.41
C LEU A 229 -18.79 -0.06 -6.08
N MET A 230 -17.85 -0.23 -5.15
CA MET A 230 -17.44 -1.51 -4.60
C MET A 230 -17.26 -1.39 -3.09
N ALA A 231 -17.44 -2.51 -2.40
CA ALA A 231 -17.10 -2.64 -0.99
C ALA A 231 -16.12 -3.79 -0.74
N ALA A 232 -15.37 -3.67 0.35
CA ALA A 232 -14.47 -4.70 0.83
C ALA A 232 -14.21 -4.57 2.34
N ALA A 233 -14.04 -5.70 3.01
CA ALA A 233 -13.59 -5.78 4.39
C ALA A 233 -12.07 -5.68 4.48
N TYR A 234 -11.61 -4.82 5.36
CA TYR A 234 -10.21 -4.56 5.63
C TYR A 234 -9.94 -4.82 7.12
N ARG A 235 -8.90 -5.59 7.43
CA ARG A 235 -8.37 -5.64 8.80
C ARG A 235 -7.09 -4.82 8.84
N PRO A 236 -7.01 -3.76 9.67
CA PRO A 236 -5.77 -3.05 9.90
C PRO A 236 -4.69 -4.04 10.35
N VAL A 237 -3.47 -3.87 9.85
CA VAL A 237 -2.32 -4.53 10.45
C VAL A 237 -1.85 -3.62 11.57
N ASP A 238 -1.79 -4.18 12.78
CA ASP A 238 -1.25 -3.48 13.94
C ASP A 238 0.11 -2.87 13.58
N ALA A 239 0.27 -1.58 13.86
CA ALA A 239 1.49 -0.85 13.49
C ALA A 239 2.78 -1.49 14.04
N ASP A 240 2.66 -2.33 15.10
CA ASP A 240 3.74 -3.09 15.72
C ASP A 240 4.19 -4.34 14.94
N GLN A 241 3.46 -4.76 13.89
CA GLN A 241 3.81 -5.89 13.02
C GLN A 241 4.42 -5.48 11.68
N ARG A 242 4.67 -4.19 11.44
CA ARG A 242 5.57 -3.82 10.34
C ARG A 242 6.94 -4.42 10.65
N PRO A 243 7.55 -5.23 9.77
CA PRO A 243 8.95 -5.55 9.93
C PRO A 243 9.71 -4.22 9.91
N SER A 244 10.18 -3.81 11.08
CA SER A 244 11.11 -2.70 11.22
C SER A 244 12.21 -2.95 10.23
N THR A 245 12.35 -2.07 9.25
CA THR A 245 13.56 -1.97 8.44
C THR A 245 14.72 -1.81 9.42
N SER A 246 15.46 -2.88 9.65
CA SER A 246 16.58 -2.90 10.59
C SER A 246 17.59 -1.83 10.20
N PRO A 247 18.08 -1.05 11.17
CA PRO A 247 19.46 -0.61 11.18
C PRO A 247 20.32 -1.78 11.71
N ALA A 248 21.07 -2.44 10.83
CA ALA A 248 22.29 -3.17 11.20
C ALA A 248 23.39 -2.10 11.40
N ASP A 249 24.26 -2.08 12.41
CA ASP A 249 24.81 -3.10 13.33
C ASP A 249 25.79 -2.36 14.32
N PRO A 250 26.51 -2.98 15.28
CA PRO A 250 26.17 -4.05 16.23
C PRO A 250 26.73 -3.69 17.66
N PRO A 251 27.16 -4.61 18.57
CA PRO A 251 26.86 -4.52 20.01
C PRO A 251 28.00 -3.92 20.84
N SER A 252 27.66 -3.30 21.98
CA SER A 252 28.61 -3.15 23.09
C SER A 252 27.90 -3.45 24.40
N ALA A 253 28.25 -4.61 24.95
CA ALA A 253 27.89 -5.01 26.29
C ALA A 253 28.73 -4.22 27.31
N SER A 254 28.08 -3.60 28.29
CA SER A 254 28.34 -3.85 29.71
C SER A 254 27.36 -3.11 30.62
N PRO A 255 27.11 -3.64 31.83
CA PRO A 255 25.88 -3.42 32.59
C PRO A 255 26.01 -2.26 33.59
N GLY A 256 24.91 -1.57 33.89
CA GLY A 256 24.92 -0.57 34.95
C GLY A 256 23.62 0.20 35.14
N ASN A 257 22.87 -0.22 36.14
CA ASN A 257 21.95 0.57 36.96
C ASN A 257 20.61 1.04 36.36
N ALA A 258 19.56 0.39 36.87
CA ALA A 258 18.23 0.95 36.98
C ALA A 258 18.24 2.34 37.64
N ARG A 259 17.51 3.31 37.06
CA ARG A 259 16.83 4.40 37.78
C ARG A 259 15.81 5.12 36.90
N HIS A 260 14.64 5.31 37.51
CA HIS A 260 13.47 6.14 37.17
C HIS A 260 13.65 7.31 36.18
N PRO A 261 12.63 7.61 35.34
CA PRO A 261 12.56 8.86 34.61
C PRO A 261 12.01 9.98 35.51
N ASN A 262 12.85 10.98 35.79
CA ASN A 262 12.41 12.32 36.18
C ASN A 262 12.17 13.17 34.92
N PRO A 263 11.24 14.14 34.94
CA PRO A 263 10.89 14.95 33.78
C PRO A 263 11.96 16.02 33.50
N PRO A 264 12.15 16.45 32.24
CA PRO A 264 13.19 17.41 31.89
C PRO A 264 12.84 18.83 32.35
N GLY A 265 13.78 19.43 33.07
CA GLY A 265 13.82 20.85 33.39
C GLY A 265 14.07 21.71 32.15
N GLN A 266 13.36 22.84 32.11
CA GLN A 266 13.52 23.94 31.16
C GLN A 266 14.92 24.58 31.25
N PRO A 267 15.48 25.04 30.11
CA PRO A 267 16.41 26.15 30.09
C PRO A 267 15.73 27.44 29.59
N GLY A 268 15.72 28.46 30.45
CA GLY A 268 16.03 29.85 30.06
C GLY A 268 15.06 30.61 29.13
N GLY A 269 14.00 31.16 29.72
CA GLY A 269 13.73 32.60 29.73
C GLY A 269 13.55 33.35 28.41
N TRP A 270 12.29 33.57 28.02
CA TRP A 270 11.76 34.83 27.44
C TRP A 270 10.26 34.87 27.75
N THR A 271 9.80 35.77 28.63
CA THR A 271 8.37 36.03 28.85
C THR A 271 7.98 37.38 28.25
N PRO A 272 7.06 37.42 27.27
CA PRO A 272 6.28 38.61 27.00
C PRO A 272 5.09 38.64 27.98
N ARG A 273 5.06 39.67 28.82
CA ARG A 273 3.89 40.09 29.62
C ARG A 273 2.65 40.24 28.71
N PRO A 274 1.50 39.65 29.05
CA PRO A 274 0.23 40.15 28.54
C PRO A 274 -0.19 41.43 29.29
N PRO A 275 -0.82 42.40 28.61
CA PRO A 275 -1.21 43.67 29.21
C PRO A 275 -2.38 43.51 30.18
N THR A 276 -2.33 44.33 31.23
CA THR A 276 -3.34 44.52 32.26
C THR A 276 -4.63 45.09 31.64
N PRO A 277 -5.82 44.59 32.00
CA PRO A 277 -7.07 45.24 31.61
C PRO A 277 -7.33 46.47 32.51
N PRO A 278 -7.79 47.61 31.97
CA PRO A 278 -8.27 48.70 32.80
C PRO A 278 -9.66 48.37 33.37
N HIS A 279 -9.80 48.60 34.67
CA HIS A 279 -11.09 48.72 35.35
C HIS A 279 -11.97 49.78 34.66
N GLY A 280 -13.27 49.50 34.56
CA GLY A 280 -14.33 50.46 34.24
C GLY A 280 -14.46 51.58 35.29
N PRO A 281 -15.43 52.49 35.18
CA PRO A 281 -16.83 52.10 35.12
C PRO A 281 -17.68 52.93 34.14
N ASP A 282 -18.70 52.33 33.53
CA ASP A 282 -20.02 52.94 33.67
C ASP A 282 -21.14 51.96 33.35
N HIS A 283 -22.10 51.98 34.26
CA HIS A 283 -23.42 51.39 34.16
C HIS A 283 -24.13 51.87 32.90
N THR A 284 -24.72 50.95 32.12
CA THR A 284 -26.19 50.82 32.01
C THR A 284 -26.55 49.69 31.05
N ASP A 285 -27.36 48.77 31.56
CA ASP A 285 -28.28 47.89 30.83
C ASP A 285 -29.69 48.39 31.19
N PRO A 286 -30.80 48.05 30.50
CA PRO A 286 -31.04 47.59 29.12
C PRO A 286 -32.15 48.55 28.49
N PRO A 287 -33.06 48.24 27.53
CA PRO A 287 -33.80 46.98 27.27
C PRO A 287 -33.92 46.55 25.78
N ALA A 288 -34.13 45.24 25.57
CA ALA A 288 -34.99 44.74 24.49
C ALA A 288 -36.46 44.72 25.03
N PRO A 289 -37.54 44.89 24.24
CA PRO A 289 -37.83 44.03 23.08
C PRO A 289 -38.64 44.63 21.91
N GLY A 290 -38.69 43.90 20.78
CA GLY A 290 -39.91 43.79 19.95
C GLY A 290 -39.82 44.27 18.50
N LEU A 291 -39.71 43.34 17.55
CA LEU A 291 -40.77 42.90 16.62
C LEU A 291 -40.27 41.74 15.75
#